data_AF-A0A7R8CGH5-F1
#
_entry.id   AF-A0A7R8CGH5-F1
#
_cell.length_a   1.000
_cell.length_b   1.000
_cell.length_c   1.000
_cell.angle_alpha   90.00
_cell.angle_beta   90.00
_cell.angle_gamma   90.00
#
_symmetry.space_group_name_H-M   'P 1'
#
loop_
_entity.id
_entity.type
_entity.pdbx_description
1 polymer ?
#
loop_
_entity_poly.entity_id
_entity_poly.type
_entity_poly.pdbx_seq_one_letter_code
_entity_poly.pdbx_strand_id
1 'polypeptide(L)'
;MATSSVIRRSLFCASASRGWFSSGVKVSSPNVFNITKRFESTEVETRPTVRKFDPVMRQNLQDFGQYVAECMPKYNSRIRVKTYTDELTPIDSIVEIHKAANWYEREVWDMFGVYFSNHPDLRRILTDYGFEGHPLRKDFPLTGFYELRYDMEHQRVVQEPVELAQEYRKF
;
A
#
# COMPACT_ATOMS: atom_id res chain seq x y z
N MET A 1 0.48 35.43 -21.82
CA MET A 1 1.87 35.29 -21.32
C MET A 1 1.81 34.69 -19.93
N ALA A 2 2.79 33.83 -19.61
CA ALA A 2 2.96 33.04 -18.38
C ALA A 2 2.17 31.72 -18.30
N THR A 3 2.88 30.68 -18.73
CA THR A 3 2.68 29.24 -18.66
C THR A 3 2.51 28.71 -17.23
N SER A 4 1.48 27.91 -16.96
CA SER A 4 1.43 27.06 -15.76
C SER A 4 2.30 25.82 -15.96
N SER A 5 3.38 25.76 -15.20
CA SER A 5 4.35 24.65 -15.20
C SER A 5 3.76 23.46 -14.42
N VAL A 6 3.09 22.59 -15.16
CA VAL A 6 2.71 21.25 -14.67
C VAL A 6 3.98 20.48 -14.32
N ILE A 7 4.16 20.19 -13.03
CA ILE A 7 5.29 19.42 -12.49
C ILE A 7 5.12 17.96 -12.95
N ARG A 8 5.67 17.66 -14.12
CA ARG A 8 5.88 16.31 -14.64
C ARG A 8 7.07 15.68 -13.92
N ARG A 9 6.81 14.64 -13.13
CA ARG A 9 7.82 13.61 -12.83
C ARG A 9 7.21 12.23 -12.98
N SER A 10 7.33 11.72 -14.20
CA SER A 10 7.19 10.31 -14.54
C SER A 10 8.38 9.54 -14.00
N LEU A 11 8.16 8.65 -13.04
CA LEU A 11 9.11 7.60 -12.72
C LEU A 11 8.88 6.45 -13.72
N PHE A 12 9.82 6.38 -14.66
CA PHE A 12 9.99 5.32 -15.64
C PHE A 12 10.35 4.02 -14.91
N CYS A 13 9.64 2.93 -15.17
CA CYS A 13 10.15 1.58 -14.96
C CYS A 13 9.75 0.74 -16.16
N ALA A 14 10.76 0.23 -16.85
CA ALA A 14 10.67 -0.43 -18.15
C ALA A 14 9.85 -1.73 -18.06
N SER A 15 8.73 -1.76 -18.78
CA SER A 15 8.00 -3.00 -19.07
C SER A 15 8.68 -3.69 -20.26
N ALA A 16 9.29 -4.85 -20.02
CA ALA A 16 9.70 -5.74 -21.10
C ALA A 16 8.45 -6.34 -21.75
N SER A 17 8.17 -5.86 -22.95
CA SER A 17 7.18 -6.38 -23.88
C SER A 17 7.52 -7.80 -24.31
N ARG A 18 6.59 -8.73 -24.14
CA ARG A 18 6.37 -9.79 -25.15
C ARG A 18 4.89 -9.86 -25.42
N GLY A 19 4.52 -9.26 -26.54
CA GLY A 19 3.22 -9.45 -27.13
C GLY A 19 3.08 -10.88 -27.65
N TRP A 20 1.87 -11.39 -27.57
CA TRP A 20 1.16 -11.76 -28.78
C TRP A 20 -0.33 -11.69 -28.52
N PHE A 21 -0.97 -10.76 -29.22
CA PHE A 21 -2.38 -10.85 -29.56
C PHE A 21 -2.48 -11.72 -30.81
N SER A 22 -3.23 -12.81 -30.76
CA SER A 22 -4.21 -13.07 -31.80
C SER A 22 -5.41 -13.79 -31.20
N SER A 23 -6.53 -13.13 -31.39
CA SER A 23 -7.89 -13.54 -31.12
C SER A 23 -8.27 -14.80 -31.89
N GLY A 24 -8.96 -15.72 -31.21
CA GLY A 24 -9.60 -16.87 -31.83
C GLY A 24 -10.37 -17.67 -30.80
N VAL A 25 -11.51 -17.14 -30.34
CA VAL A 25 -12.51 -17.93 -29.59
C VAL A 25 -13.13 -18.92 -30.58
N LYS A 26 -12.88 -20.21 -30.35
CA LYS A 26 -13.77 -21.29 -30.76
C LYS A 26 -14.04 -22.16 -29.55
N VAL A 27 -15.27 -22.05 -29.04
CA VAL A 27 -15.81 -22.96 -28.03
C VAL A 27 -16.20 -24.24 -28.75
N SER A 28 -15.55 -25.34 -28.41
CA SER A 28 -16.10 -26.68 -28.60
C SER A 28 -15.51 -27.63 -27.56
N SER A 29 -16.40 -28.14 -26.73
CA SER A 29 -16.28 -29.34 -25.88
C SER A 29 -15.63 -29.16 -24.50
N PRO A 30 -16.33 -29.53 -23.41
CA PRO A 30 -15.70 -29.83 -22.13
C PRO A 30 -14.95 -31.15 -22.30
N ASN A 31 -13.91 -31.38 -21.48
CA ASN A 31 -13.05 -32.57 -21.47
C ASN A 31 -11.84 -32.54 -22.40
N VAL A 32 -10.89 -31.63 -22.14
CA VAL A 32 -9.48 -31.94 -22.41
C VAL A 32 -8.60 -31.38 -21.29
N PHE A 33 -8.49 -32.13 -20.21
CA PHE A 33 -7.16 -32.32 -19.62
C PHE A 33 -6.93 -33.83 -19.59
N ASN A 34 -6.44 -34.35 -20.71
CA ASN A 34 -5.69 -35.59 -20.70
C ASN A 34 -4.43 -35.33 -19.87
N ILE A 35 -4.58 -35.43 -18.55
CA ILE A 35 -3.49 -35.93 -17.72
C ILE A 35 -3.23 -37.30 -18.32
N THR A 36 -2.12 -37.44 -19.04
CA THR A 36 -1.53 -38.74 -19.33
C THR A 36 -1.64 -39.51 -18.03
N LYS A 37 -2.55 -40.50 -17.97
CA LYS A 37 -2.50 -41.51 -16.92
C LYS A 37 -1.12 -42.12 -17.09
N ARG A 38 -0.14 -41.63 -16.32
CA ARG A 38 1.08 -42.39 -16.06
C ARG A 38 0.53 -43.66 -15.46
N PHE A 39 0.54 -44.69 -16.28
CA PHE A 39 0.14 -46.04 -15.94
C PHE A 39 0.78 -46.33 -14.58
N GLU A 40 -0.06 -46.48 -13.57
CA GLU A 40 0.37 -46.68 -12.20
C GLU A 40 0.86 -48.12 -12.13
N SER A 41 2.15 -48.33 -12.42
CA SER A 41 2.80 -49.59 -12.10
C SER A 41 2.90 -49.65 -10.59
N THR A 42 1.95 -50.33 -9.94
CA THR A 42 2.17 -50.91 -8.60
C THR A 42 3.16 -52.07 -8.73
N GLU A 43 4.38 -51.77 -9.14
CA GLU A 43 5.53 -52.66 -9.00
C GLU A 43 6.45 -51.99 -7.97
N VAL A 44 6.62 -52.64 -6.82
CA VAL A 44 7.50 -52.15 -5.76
C VAL A 44 8.93 -52.28 -6.26
N GLU A 45 9.50 -51.17 -6.74
CA GLU A 45 10.87 -51.12 -7.23
C GLU A 45 11.85 -51.45 -6.07
N THR A 46 12.54 -52.59 -6.16
CA THR A 46 13.37 -53.16 -5.08
C THR A 46 14.81 -52.65 -5.06
N ARG A 47 15.14 -51.65 -5.90
CA ARG A 47 16.49 -51.08 -6.00
C ARG A 47 16.84 -50.34 -4.70
N PRO A 48 17.91 -50.74 -3.97
CA PRO A 48 18.21 -50.20 -2.63
C PRO A 48 18.62 -48.71 -2.63
N THR A 49 18.92 -48.16 -3.82
CA THR A 49 19.40 -46.78 -4.00
C THR A 49 18.29 -45.73 -3.94
N VAL A 50 17.01 -46.11 -4.10
CA VAL A 50 15.88 -45.17 -4.17
C VAL A 50 15.07 -45.20 -2.88
N ARG A 51 14.77 -44.02 -2.30
CA ARG A 51 13.91 -43.94 -1.11
C ARG A 51 12.52 -44.47 -1.46
N LYS A 52 12.02 -45.40 -0.64
CA LYS A 52 10.69 -46.00 -0.80
C LYS A 52 9.61 -44.96 -0.60
N PHE A 53 8.56 -45.09 -1.42
CA PHE A 53 7.48 -44.13 -1.51
C PHE A 53 6.38 -44.45 -0.49
N ASP A 54 6.24 -43.63 0.55
CA ASP A 54 5.14 -43.75 1.51
C ASP A 54 3.91 -42.94 1.02
N PRO A 55 2.76 -43.58 0.75
CA PRO A 55 1.60 -42.91 0.14
C PRO A 55 0.96 -41.86 1.07
N VAL A 56 0.94 -42.14 2.37
CA VAL A 56 0.37 -41.24 3.39
C VAL A 56 1.18 -39.95 3.52
N MET A 57 2.51 -40.06 3.52
CA MET A 57 3.39 -38.89 3.59
C MET A 57 3.22 -38.01 2.35
N ARG A 58 3.06 -38.62 1.16
CA ARG A 58 2.81 -37.87 -0.08
C ARG A 58 1.47 -37.13 -0.06
N GLN A 59 0.41 -37.78 0.41
CA GLN A 59 -0.91 -37.16 0.54
C GLN A 59 -0.83 -35.90 1.42
N ASN A 60 -0.21 -36.01 2.59
CA ASN A 60 -0.01 -34.87 3.49
C ASN A 60 0.77 -33.72 2.83
N LEU A 61 1.83 -34.03 2.05
CA LEU A 61 2.59 -33.01 1.33
C LEU A 61 1.81 -32.40 0.16
N GLN A 62 0.99 -33.19 -0.53
CA GLN A 62 0.13 -32.72 -1.62
C GLN A 62 -0.97 -31.80 -1.08
N ASP A 63 -1.62 -32.19 0.00
CA ASP A 63 -2.65 -31.40 0.69
C ASP A 63 -2.08 -30.09 1.22
N PHE A 64 -0.90 -30.15 1.83
CA PHE A 64 -0.19 -28.95 2.28
C PHE A 64 0.19 -28.04 1.10
N GLY A 65 0.68 -28.60 -0.01
CA GLY A 65 1.01 -27.85 -1.22
C GLY A 65 -0.20 -27.16 -1.84
N GLN A 66 -1.36 -27.81 -1.82
CA GLN A 66 -2.60 -27.25 -2.31
C GLN A 66 -3.11 -26.13 -1.39
N TYR A 67 -3.06 -26.32 -0.07
CA TYR A 67 -3.40 -25.28 0.91
C TYR A 67 -2.55 -24.01 0.73
N VAL A 68 -1.24 -24.16 0.57
CA VAL A 68 -0.34 -23.02 0.33
C VAL A 68 -0.68 -22.31 -0.98
N ALA A 69 -0.99 -23.06 -2.05
CA ALA A 69 -1.37 -22.49 -3.33
C ALA A 69 -2.71 -21.71 -3.26
N GLU A 70 -3.65 -22.16 -2.43
CA GLU A 70 -4.93 -21.49 -2.19
C GLU A 70 -4.79 -20.22 -1.33
N CYS A 71 -3.90 -20.24 -0.33
CA CYS A 71 -3.58 -19.06 0.46
C CYS A 71 -2.80 -17.99 -0.34
N MET A 72 -2.17 -18.36 -1.45
CA MET A 72 -1.43 -17.41 -2.28
C MET A 72 -2.37 -16.57 -3.17
N PRO A 73 -2.08 -15.27 -3.35
CA PRO A 73 -2.81 -14.44 -4.28
C PRO A 73 -2.65 -14.96 -5.71
N LYS A 74 -3.78 -15.19 -6.41
CA LYS A 74 -3.83 -15.78 -7.76
C LYS A 74 -3.04 -14.99 -8.82
N TYR A 75 -2.92 -13.68 -8.64
CA TYR A 75 -2.17 -12.80 -9.54
C TYR A 75 -1.14 -12.01 -8.73
N ASN A 76 0.15 -12.15 -9.08
CA ASN A 76 1.22 -11.31 -8.54
C ASN A 76 1.30 -9.99 -9.33
N SER A 77 0.20 -9.24 -9.33
CA SER A 77 0.11 -7.94 -10.01
C SER A 77 -0.28 -6.88 -9.00
N ARG A 78 0.38 -5.74 -9.05
CA ARG A 78 0.13 -4.59 -8.16
C ARG A 78 -0.43 -3.44 -8.99
N ILE A 79 -1.53 -2.87 -8.53
CA ILE A 79 -2.18 -1.73 -9.17
C ILE A 79 -2.04 -0.52 -8.25
N ARG A 80 -1.82 0.67 -8.83
CA ARG A 80 -1.80 1.94 -8.10
C ARG A 80 -2.86 2.85 -8.68
N VAL A 81 -3.82 3.25 -7.85
CA VAL A 81 -4.84 4.25 -8.19
C VAL A 81 -4.37 5.59 -7.62
N LYS A 82 -4.56 6.66 -8.40
CA LYS A 82 -4.23 8.03 -7.99
C LYS A 82 -5.42 8.93 -8.26
N THR A 83 -5.75 9.77 -7.30
CA THR A 83 -6.76 10.81 -7.40
C THR A 83 -6.10 12.17 -7.14
N TYR A 84 -6.81 13.24 -7.50
CA TYR A 84 -6.35 14.62 -7.32
C TYR A 84 -7.47 15.41 -6.66
N THR A 85 -7.10 16.36 -5.80
CA THR A 85 -8.03 17.08 -4.94
C THR A 85 -7.46 18.44 -4.57
N ASP A 86 -8.34 19.41 -4.37
CA ASP A 86 -8.03 20.75 -3.90
C ASP A 86 -8.32 20.86 -2.40
N GLU A 87 -7.91 21.95 -1.76
CA GLU A 87 -8.04 22.09 -0.30
C GLU A 87 -9.50 22.13 0.20
N LEU A 88 -10.41 22.59 -0.65
CA LEU A 88 -11.82 22.78 -0.31
C LEU A 88 -12.70 21.63 -0.79
N THR A 89 -12.22 20.80 -1.72
CA THR A 89 -13.02 19.75 -2.34
C THR A 89 -12.90 18.45 -1.52
N PRO A 90 -14.00 17.93 -0.96
CA PRO A 90 -13.95 16.70 -0.17
C PRO A 90 -13.81 15.46 -1.09
N ILE A 91 -13.13 14.42 -0.59
CA ILE A 91 -13.01 13.10 -1.24
C ILE A 91 -13.81 12.08 -0.45
N ASP A 92 -14.45 11.12 -1.09
CA ASP A 92 -15.06 10.00 -0.39
C ASP A 92 -14.03 9.06 0.26
N SER A 93 -14.29 8.68 1.52
CA SER A 93 -13.48 7.72 2.26
C SER A 93 -13.60 6.28 1.71
N ILE A 94 -12.54 5.49 1.86
CA ILE A 94 -12.44 4.10 1.40
C ILE A 94 -12.49 3.12 2.58
N VAL A 95 -12.70 3.61 3.80
CA VAL A 95 -12.74 2.81 5.05
C VAL A 95 -13.77 1.67 5.01
N GLU A 96 -14.85 1.82 4.24
CA GLU A 96 -15.84 0.75 4.05
C GLU A 96 -15.23 -0.46 3.35
N ILE A 97 -14.44 -0.24 2.30
CA ILE A 97 -13.79 -1.28 1.48
C ILE A 97 -12.52 -1.78 2.16
N HIS A 98 -11.70 -0.87 2.68
CA HIS A 98 -10.42 -1.18 3.31
C HIS A 98 -10.34 -0.59 4.72
N LYS A 99 -10.55 -1.43 5.74
CA LYS A 99 -10.51 -1.00 7.15
C LYS A 99 -9.15 -0.42 7.57
N ALA A 100 -8.06 -0.85 6.94
CA ALA A 100 -6.72 -0.30 7.17
C ALA A 100 -6.60 1.17 6.73
N ALA A 101 -7.44 1.66 5.81
CA ALA A 101 -7.40 3.03 5.32
C ALA A 101 -7.77 4.07 6.40
N ASN A 102 -8.42 3.65 7.49
CA ASN A 102 -8.86 4.57 8.54
C ASN A 102 -7.71 5.44 9.09
N TRP A 103 -6.57 4.82 9.42
CA TRP A 103 -5.41 5.55 9.92
C TRP A 103 -4.76 6.44 8.86
N TYR A 104 -4.67 5.97 7.62
CA TYR A 104 -4.05 6.71 6.54
C TYR A 104 -4.86 7.95 6.12
N GLU A 105 -6.18 7.85 6.09
CA GLU A 105 -7.03 9.01 5.79
C GLU A 105 -6.90 10.08 6.88
N ARG A 106 -6.82 9.67 8.15
CA ARG A 106 -6.56 10.59 9.28
C ARG A 106 -5.19 11.23 9.20
N GLU A 107 -4.16 10.48 8.82
CA GLU A 107 -2.80 10.99 8.59
C GLU A 107 -2.78 12.05 7.48
N VAL A 108 -3.44 11.76 6.37
CA VAL A 108 -3.52 12.67 5.22
C VAL A 108 -4.27 13.96 5.59
N TRP A 109 -5.34 13.85 6.36
CA TRP A 109 -6.05 15.01 6.87
C TRP A 109 -5.18 15.84 7.83
N ASP A 110 -4.43 15.22 8.74
CA ASP A 110 -3.57 15.93 9.69
C ASP A 110 -2.39 16.64 8.99
N MET A 111 -1.74 15.96 8.04
CA MET A 111 -0.52 16.46 7.39
C MET A 111 -0.77 17.41 6.21
N PHE A 112 -1.82 17.18 5.42
CA PHE A 112 -2.12 17.93 4.19
C PHE A 112 -3.43 18.73 4.27
N GLY A 113 -4.33 18.40 5.20
CA GLY A 113 -5.63 19.07 5.32
C GLY A 113 -6.65 18.65 4.27
N VAL A 114 -6.49 17.48 3.65
CA VAL A 114 -7.47 16.95 2.70
C VAL A 114 -8.65 16.37 3.47
N TYR A 115 -9.86 16.82 3.15
CA TYR A 115 -11.07 16.39 3.84
C TYR A 115 -11.70 15.14 3.22
N PHE A 116 -12.09 14.18 4.06
CA PHE A 116 -12.74 12.94 3.63
C PHE A 116 -14.22 12.87 4.06
N SER A 117 -15.13 12.73 3.10
CA SER A 117 -16.55 12.49 3.33
C SER A 117 -16.81 11.04 3.77
N ASN A 118 -17.82 10.85 4.62
CA ASN A 118 -18.28 9.55 5.13
C ASN A 118 -17.27 8.78 6.02
N HIS A 119 -16.22 9.45 6.50
CA HIS A 119 -15.25 8.84 7.41
C HIS A 119 -15.83 8.76 8.85
N PRO A 120 -15.64 7.64 9.59
CA PRO A 120 -16.28 7.44 10.91
C PRO A 120 -15.75 8.35 12.03
N ASP A 121 -14.45 8.67 12.08
CA ASP A 121 -13.88 9.60 13.08
C ASP A 121 -12.62 10.31 12.54
N LEU A 122 -12.82 11.48 11.93
CA LEU A 122 -11.73 12.25 11.31
C LEU A 122 -11.18 13.25 12.34
N ARG A 123 -10.01 12.92 12.91
CA ARG A 123 -9.31 13.74 13.90
C ARG A 123 -7.80 13.56 13.81
N ARG A 124 -7.05 14.48 14.44
CA ARG A 124 -5.58 14.53 14.41
C ARG A 124 -5.00 13.28 15.07
N ILE A 125 -3.82 12.87 14.62
CA ILE A 125 -3.13 11.69 15.15
C ILE A 125 -1.64 11.91 15.39
N LEU A 126 -0.97 12.72 14.56
CA LEU A 126 0.47 12.92 14.62
C LEU A 126 0.82 14.27 15.24
N THR A 127 0.05 15.31 14.94
CA THR A 127 0.29 16.66 15.48
C THR A 127 -0.23 16.80 16.92
N ASP A 128 0.31 17.80 17.62
CA ASP A 128 -0.17 18.16 18.95
C ASP A 128 -1.63 18.64 18.91
N TYR A 129 -2.33 18.50 20.04
CA TYR A 129 -3.76 18.78 20.15
C TYR A 129 -4.11 20.20 19.73
N GLY A 130 -3.30 21.19 20.14
CA GLY A 130 -3.48 22.61 19.85
C GLY A 130 -2.77 23.11 18.59
N PHE A 131 -2.26 22.22 17.73
CA PHE A 131 -1.47 22.63 16.57
C PHE A 131 -2.30 23.42 15.54
N GLU A 132 -1.76 24.46 14.93
CA GLU A 132 -2.45 25.23 13.90
C GLU A 132 -1.75 25.04 12.54
N GLY A 133 -2.52 24.61 11.53
CA GLY A 133 -2.03 24.35 10.19
C GLY A 133 -1.69 22.88 9.88
N HIS A 134 -1.09 22.66 8.72
CA HIS A 134 -0.81 21.35 8.14
C HIS A 134 0.68 21.26 7.71
N PRO A 135 1.53 20.48 8.42
CA PRO A 135 2.99 20.59 8.28
C PRO A 135 3.57 20.26 6.91
N LEU A 136 2.97 19.35 6.15
CA LEU A 136 3.52 18.89 4.87
C LEU A 136 3.07 19.72 3.66
N ARG A 137 2.32 20.80 3.89
CA ARG A 137 2.04 21.78 2.84
C ARG A 137 3.29 22.61 2.51
N LYS A 138 3.33 23.19 1.31
CA LYS A 138 4.54 23.85 0.77
C LYS A 138 4.72 25.29 1.27
N ASP A 139 3.64 25.90 1.72
CA ASP A 139 3.57 27.19 2.39
C ASP A 139 4.04 27.13 3.85
N PHE A 140 3.99 25.95 4.48
CA PHE A 140 4.39 25.79 5.88
C PHE A 140 5.92 25.90 6.06
N PRO A 141 6.42 26.73 6.99
CA PRO A 141 7.85 26.83 7.26
C PRO A 141 8.37 25.56 7.95
N LEU A 142 9.61 25.15 7.63
CA LEU A 142 10.20 23.93 8.17
C LEU A 142 10.25 23.91 9.71
N THR A 143 10.45 25.08 10.32
CA THR A 143 10.61 25.27 11.77
C THR A 143 9.28 25.34 12.51
N GLY A 144 8.17 25.54 11.80
CA GLY A 144 6.89 25.88 12.40
C GLY A 144 6.81 27.32 12.88
N PHE A 145 5.69 27.65 13.52
CA PHE A 145 5.37 29.00 14.01
C PHE A 145 5.62 29.18 15.51
N TYR A 146 5.52 28.09 16.29
CA TYR A 146 5.55 28.12 17.74
C TYR A 146 6.60 27.17 18.29
N GLU A 147 7.21 27.55 19.40
CA GLU A 147 8.07 26.73 20.24
C GLU A 147 7.47 26.57 21.63
N LEU A 148 7.87 25.49 22.31
CA LEU A 148 7.40 25.16 23.66
C LEU A 148 8.52 25.44 24.65
N ARG A 149 8.26 26.34 25.61
CA ARG A 149 9.18 26.66 26.71
C ARG A 149 8.51 26.38 28.05
N TYR A 150 9.28 25.91 29.03
CA TYR A 150 8.78 25.81 30.40
C TYR A 150 8.89 27.17 31.08
N ASP A 151 7.76 27.67 31.59
CA ASP A 151 7.73 28.90 32.37
C ASP A 151 7.70 28.57 33.87
N MET A 152 8.68 29.10 34.59
CA MET A 152 8.82 28.92 36.04
C MET A 152 7.76 29.70 36.83
N GLU A 153 7.29 30.84 36.31
CA GLU A 153 6.32 31.69 37.00
C GLU A 153 4.94 31.02 37.05
N HIS A 154 4.50 30.52 35.91
CA HIS A 154 3.20 29.84 35.78
C HIS A 154 3.27 28.32 36.02
N GLN A 155 4.47 27.76 36.22
CA GLN A 155 4.72 26.33 36.40
C GLN A 155 4.08 25.44 35.33
N ARG A 156 4.09 25.91 34.07
CA ARG A 156 3.49 25.19 32.94
C ARG A 156 4.31 25.39 31.67
N VAL A 157 4.08 24.52 30.70
CA VAL A 157 4.62 24.69 29.35
C VAL A 157 3.77 25.73 28.61
N VAL A 158 4.43 26.74 28.05
CA VAL A 158 3.81 27.80 27.26
C VAL A 158 4.24 27.69 25.80
N GLN A 159 3.34 28.06 24.88
CA GLN A 159 3.61 28.15 23.45
C GLN A 159 3.96 29.62 23.13
N GLU A 160 5.18 29.87 22.68
CA GLU A 160 5.70 31.18 22.28
C GLU A 160 6.03 31.15 20.77
N PRO A 161 6.01 32.29 20.07
CA PRO A 161 6.46 32.34 18.68
C PRO A 161 7.93 31.92 18.58
N VAL A 162 8.29 31.19 17.51
CA VAL A 162 9.63 30.63 17.32
C VAL A 162 10.71 31.72 17.23
N GLU A 163 11.78 31.58 18.01
CA GLU A 163 12.98 32.44 17.96
C GLU A 163 14.25 31.57 17.90
N LEU A 164 14.80 31.39 16.69
CA LEU A 164 15.98 30.56 16.51
C LEU A 164 17.26 31.35 16.76
N ALA A 165 18.14 30.82 17.61
CA ALA A 165 19.48 31.38 17.82
C ALA A 165 20.34 31.37 16.53
N GLN A 166 20.09 30.40 15.64
CA GLN A 166 20.68 30.33 14.31
C GLN A 166 19.58 30.05 13.29
N GLU A 167 19.48 30.91 12.27
CA GLU A 167 18.54 30.70 11.18
C GLU A 167 18.88 29.47 10.34
N TYR A 168 17.82 28.85 9.79
CA TYR A 168 17.94 27.71 8.89
C TYR A 168 18.64 28.11 7.58
N ARG A 169 19.76 27.45 7.26
CA ARG A 169 20.52 27.69 6.03
C ARG A 169 20.00 26.78 4.91
N LYS A 170 19.53 27.39 3.82
CA LYS A 170 19.22 26.70 2.55
C LYS A 170 20.49 26.68 1.70
N PHE A 171 20.99 25.48 1.40
CA PHE A 171 22.09 25.27 0.46
C PHE A 171 21.55 25.00 -0.94
#